data_AF-A0A353NR27-F1
#
_entry.id   AF-A0A353NR27-F1
#
_cell.length_a   1.000
_cell.length_b   1.000
_cell.length_c   1.000
_cell.angle_alpha   90.00
_cell.angle_beta   90.00
_cell.angle_gamma   90.00
#
_symmetry.space_group_name_H-M   'P 1'
#
loop_
_entity.id
_entity.type
_entity.pdbx_description
1 polymer ?
#
loop_
_entity_poly.entity_id
_entity_poly.type
_entity_poly.pdbx_seq_one_letter_code
_entity_poly.pdbx_strand_id
1 'polypeptide(L)'
;MALDEREKLFDHILASSCVREALRRHAGTLTEAYSAEGRFWIQRGKDLTKIDSLVATGGALVYRADPESLLIDGLRLGDPLSLTPRQPQLILDHEYLLYAIGLLAEGYPEVAEVLIQETLMPLGR
;
A
#
# COMPACT_ATOMS: atom_id res chain seq x y z
N MET A 1 -20.55 -8.19 -4.55
CA MET A 1 -19.31 -8.90 -4.94
C MET A 1 -19.58 -9.61 -6.26
N ALA A 2 -18.60 -9.60 -7.16
CA ALA A 2 -18.61 -10.34 -8.43
C ALA A 2 -19.04 -11.80 -8.24
N LEU A 3 -19.93 -12.28 -9.11
CA LEU A 3 -20.52 -13.62 -9.00
C LEU A 3 -19.76 -14.65 -9.84
N ASP A 4 -19.16 -14.23 -10.96
CA ASP A 4 -18.33 -15.08 -11.84
C ASP A 4 -16.84 -15.00 -11.45
N GLU A 5 -16.12 -16.11 -11.61
CA GLU A 5 -14.68 -16.19 -11.34
C GLU A 5 -13.86 -15.26 -12.24
N ARG A 6 -14.32 -15.03 -13.48
CA ARG A 6 -13.67 -14.07 -14.39
C ARG A 6 -13.78 -12.63 -13.88
N GLU A 7 -14.94 -12.25 -13.35
CA GLU A 7 -15.13 -10.92 -12.77
C GLU A 7 -14.26 -10.73 -11.52
N LYS A 8 -14.21 -11.74 -10.64
CA LYS A 8 -13.33 -11.71 -9.46
C LYS A 8 -11.86 -11.57 -9.83
N LEU A 9 -11.41 -12.26 -10.89
CA LEU A 9 -10.06 -12.14 -11.42
C LEU A 9 -9.81 -10.77 -12.06
N PHE A 10 -10.78 -10.24 -12.80
CA PHE A 10 -10.69 -8.90 -13.37
C PHE A 10 -10.55 -7.84 -12.27
N ASP A 11 -11.40 -7.90 -11.24
CA ASP A 11 -11.34 -7.01 -10.08
C ASP A 11 -9.99 -7.14 -9.34
N HIS A 12 -9.43 -8.35 -9.26
CA HIS A 12 -8.10 -8.57 -8.70
C HIS A 12 -7.04 -7.74 -9.43
N ILE A 13 -6.97 -7.93 -10.75
CA ILE A 13 -5.95 -7.35 -11.61
C ILE A 13 -6.09 -5.84 -11.64
N LEU A 14 -7.34 -5.35 -11.72
CA LEU A 14 -7.63 -3.94 -11.69
C LEU A 14 -7.20 -3.31 -10.36
N ALA A 15 -7.59 -3.91 -9.24
CA ALA A 15 -7.27 -3.36 -7.92
C ALA A 15 -5.77 -3.43 -7.60
N SER A 16 -5.07 -4.52 -7.94
CA SER A 16 -3.62 -4.61 -7.77
C SER A 16 -2.87 -3.61 -8.68
N SER A 17 -3.38 -3.35 -9.89
CA SER A 17 -2.86 -2.29 -10.76
C SER A 17 -3.07 -0.90 -10.15
N CYS A 18 -4.22 -0.64 -9.54
CA CYS A 18 -4.48 0.62 -8.83
C CYS A 18 -3.53 0.81 -7.64
N VAL A 19 -3.27 -0.24 -6.85
CA VAL A 19 -2.29 -0.21 -5.74
C VAL A 19 -0.90 0.14 -6.27
N ARG A 20 -0.46 -0.55 -7.33
CA ARG A 20 0.82 -0.32 -7.99
C ARG A 20 0.99 1.14 -8.45
N GLU A 21 -0.01 1.68 -9.15
CA GLU A 21 0.06 3.06 -9.64
C GLU A 21 -0.01 4.08 -8.50
N ALA A 22 -0.78 3.81 -7.45
CA ALA A 22 -0.77 4.62 -6.25
C ALA A 22 0.61 4.65 -5.58
N LEU A 23 1.29 3.50 -5.47
CA LEU A 23 2.65 3.44 -4.93
C LEU A 23 3.63 4.24 -5.80
N ARG A 24 3.58 4.10 -7.13
CA ARG A 24 4.43 4.85 -8.07
C ARG A 24 4.21 6.36 -8.01
N ARG A 25 2.98 6.81 -7.73
CA ARG A 25 2.64 8.24 -7.56
C ARG A 25 3.25 8.86 -6.30
N HIS A 26 3.41 8.08 -5.23
CA HIS A 26 3.87 8.60 -3.93
C HIS A 26 5.35 8.31 -3.66
N ALA A 27 5.88 7.23 -4.22
CA ALA A 27 7.29 6.91 -4.17
C ALA A 27 8.09 7.70 -5.21
N GLY A 28 9.34 7.92 -4.89
CA GLY A 28 10.33 8.44 -5.81
C GLY A 28 10.88 7.39 -6.77
N THR A 29 11.81 7.83 -7.60
CA THR A 29 12.56 6.99 -8.53
C THR A 29 14.04 7.37 -8.52
N LEU A 30 14.89 6.44 -8.89
CA LEU A 30 16.29 6.66 -9.22
C LEU A 30 16.43 6.84 -10.73
N THR A 31 17.03 7.94 -11.14
CA THR A 31 17.38 8.19 -12.55
C THR A 31 18.88 8.20 -12.70
N GLU A 32 19.39 7.53 -13.74
CA GLU A 32 20.82 7.56 -14.05
C GLU A 32 21.22 8.92 -14.61
N ALA A 33 22.39 9.41 -14.20
CA ALA A 33 23.02 10.61 -14.72
C ALA A 33 24.52 10.37 -14.92
N TYR A 34 25.14 11.19 -15.78
CA TYR A 34 26.53 11.05 -16.19
C TYR A 34 27.28 12.37 -15.98
N SER A 35 28.47 12.28 -15.40
CA SER A 35 29.44 13.38 -15.30
C SER A 35 30.78 12.95 -15.89
N ALA A 36 31.75 13.87 -15.92
CA ALA A 36 33.13 13.55 -16.28
C ALA A 36 33.76 12.48 -15.36
N GLU A 37 33.21 12.28 -14.16
CA GLU A 37 33.67 11.30 -13.16
C GLU A 37 32.97 9.94 -13.30
N GLY A 38 31.99 9.82 -14.20
CA GLY A 38 31.27 8.58 -14.49
C GLY A 38 29.77 8.63 -14.21
N ARG A 39 29.17 7.44 -14.07
CA ARG A 39 27.73 7.28 -13.80
C ARG A 39 27.42 7.51 -12.32
N PHE A 40 26.31 8.18 -12.05
CA PHE A 40 25.76 8.34 -10.72
C PHE A 40 24.23 8.32 -10.75
N TRP A 41 23.60 8.10 -9.60
CA TRP A 41 22.14 8.02 -9.48
C TRP A 41 21.60 9.29 -8.84
N ILE A 42 20.52 9.82 -9.42
CA ILE A 42 19.77 10.94 -8.89
C ILE A 42 18.44 10.43 -8.39
N GLN A 43 18.16 10.61 -7.10
CA GLN A 43 16.83 10.39 -6.55
C GLN A 43 15.90 11.55 -6.90
N ARG A 44 14.69 11.23 -7.35
CA ARG A 44 13.58 12.17 -7.50
C ARG A 44 12.41 11.69 -6.65
N GLY A 45 11.87 12.53 -5.77
CA GLY A 45 10.77 12.16 -4.88
C GLY A 45 11.21 11.45 -3.60
N LYS A 46 10.26 10.83 -2.90
CA LYS A 46 10.48 10.21 -1.57
C LYS A 46 11.07 8.82 -1.69
N ASP A 47 12.03 8.48 -0.83
CA ASP A 47 12.44 7.09 -0.67
C ASP A 47 11.51 6.40 0.32
N LEU A 48 10.67 5.48 -0.17
CA LEU A 48 9.76 4.67 0.65
C LEU A 48 10.25 3.23 0.79
N THR A 49 11.46 2.90 0.30
CA THR A 49 11.98 1.53 0.28
C THR A 49 12.10 0.91 1.66
N LYS A 50 12.32 1.74 2.68
CA LYS A 50 12.48 1.36 4.10
C LYS A 50 11.23 1.59 4.96
N ILE A 51 10.06 1.79 4.35
CA ILE A 51 8.81 1.87 5.12
C ILE A 51 8.45 0.46 5.60
N ASP A 52 8.26 0.32 6.91
CA ASP A 52 8.03 -0.96 7.57
C ASP A 52 6.56 -1.40 7.56
N SER A 53 5.62 -0.49 7.30
CA SER A 53 4.18 -0.79 7.36
C SER A 53 3.43 -0.15 6.21
N LEU A 54 2.51 -0.92 5.60
CA LEU A 54 1.60 -0.46 4.58
C LEU A 54 0.17 -0.76 5.02
N VAL A 55 -0.56 0.30 5.36
CA VAL A 55 -1.98 0.20 5.74
C VAL A 55 -2.85 0.30 4.49
N ALA A 56 -3.58 -0.76 4.21
CA ALA A 56 -4.61 -0.87 3.19
C ALA A 56 -5.97 -0.51 3.80
N THR A 57 -6.67 0.43 3.20
CA THR A 57 -7.99 0.89 3.66
C THR A 57 -8.92 1.11 2.46
N GLY A 58 -10.20 0.83 2.67
CA GLY A 58 -11.30 1.12 1.74
C GLY A 58 -11.45 0.23 0.50
N GLY A 59 -12.60 0.38 -0.15
CA GLY A 59 -12.88 -0.12 -1.49
C GLY A 59 -12.66 -1.63 -1.68
N ALA A 60 -12.07 -2.00 -2.83
CA ALA A 60 -11.86 -3.40 -3.24
C ALA A 60 -10.91 -4.20 -2.34
N LEU A 61 -10.21 -3.55 -1.41
CA LEU A 61 -9.30 -4.18 -0.46
C LEU A 61 -10.06 -4.76 0.73
N VAL A 62 -11.07 -4.04 1.24
CA VAL A 62 -11.84 -4.45 2.42
C VAL A 62 -12.86 -5.54 2.08
N TYR A 63 -13.47 -5.48 0.89
CA TYR A 63 -14.54 -6.41 0.50
C TYR A 63 -14.06 -7.66 -0.24
N ARG A 64 -12.77 -8.00 -0.15
CA ARG A 64 -12.17 -9.15 -0.84
C ARG A 64 -11.91 -10.31 0.10
N ALA A 65 -12.09 -11.53 -0.39
CA ALA A 65 -11.77 -12.74 0.35
C ALA A 65 -10.25 -12.91 0.57
N ASP A 66 -9.43 -12.36 -0.33
CA ASP A 66 -7.97 -12.43 -0.26
C ASP A 66 -7.36 -11.07 -0.63
N PRO A 67 -7.26 -10.16 0.36
CA PRO A 67 -6.63 -8.85 0.20
C PRO A 67 -5.10 -8.92 0.22
N GLU A 68 -4.53 -9.94 0.87
CA GLU A 68 -3.09 -10.12 1.00
C GLU A 68 -2.44 -10.35 -0.37
N SER A 69 -2.96 -11.30 -1.15
CA SER A 69 -2.42 -11.56 -2.50
C SER A 69 -2.50 -10.35 -3.42
N LEU A 70 -3.60 -9.59 -3.33
CA LEU A 70 -3.80 -8.37 -4.12
C LEU A 70 -2.75 -7.31 -3.79
N LEU A 71 -2.49 -7.08 -2.49
CA LEU A 71 -1.48 -6.13 -2.05
C LEU A 71 -0.07 -6.57 -2.44
N ILE A 72 0.25 -7.87 -2.31
CA ILE A 72 1.51 -8.45 -2.77
C ILE A 72 1.69 -8.21 -4.27
N ASP A 73 0.65 -8.45 -5.08
CA ASP A 73 0.70 -8.23 -6.51
C ASP A 73 0.78 -6.75 -6.89
N GLY A 74 0.21 -5.86 -6.08
CA GLY A 74 0.40 -4.41 -6.23
C GLY A 74 1.82 -3.95 -5.90
N LEU A 75 2.47 -4.57 -4.89
CA LEU A 75 3.83 -4.28 -4.46
C LEU A 75 4.91 -4.86 -5.38
N ARG A 76 4.61 -5.94 -6.12
CA ARG A 76 5.52 -6.58 -7.09
C ARG A 76 5.85 -5.63 -8.24
N LEU A 77 6.74 -4.67 -8.01
CA LEU A 77 7.28 -3.80 -9.03
C LEU A 77 8.50 -4.47 -9.67
N GLY A 78 8.43 -4.68 -10.98
CA GLY A 78 9.57 -5.16 -11.78
C GLY A 78 10.64 -4.10 -12.02
N ASP A 79 10.44 -2.87 -11.52
CA ASP A 79 11.37 -1.76 -11.71
C ASP A 79 12.25 -1.58 -10.46
N PRO A 80 13.54 -1.95 -10.51
CA PRO A 80 14.46 -1.76 -9.40
C PRO A 80 14.71 -0.28 -9.09
N LEU A 81 14.46 0.62 -10.04
CA LEU A 81 14.67 2.06 -9.89
C LEU A 81 13.50 2.75 -9.18
N SER A 82 12.38 2.05 -8.97
CA SER A 82 11.27 2.58 -8.17
C SER A 82 11.59 2.49 -6.67
N LEU A 83 11.37 3.58 -5.94
CA LEU A 83 11.64 3.69 -4.50
C LEU A 83 10.41 3.36 -3.64
N THR A 84 9.58 2.42 -4.07
CA THR A 84 8.42 1.93 -3.31
C THR A 84 8.84 1.01 -2.17
N PRO A 85 7.96 0.79 -1.17
CA PRO A 85 8.21 -0.19 -0.10
C PRO A 85 8.62 -1.55 -0.65
N ARG A 86 9.64 -2.16 -0.05
CA ARG A 86 10.19 -3.46 -0.50
C ARG A 86 9.54 -4.63 0.21
N GLN A 87 9.48 -4.56 1.54
CA GLN A 87 8.95 -5.63 2.40
C GLN A 87 8.18 -5.02 3.58
N PRO A 88 7.14 -4.20 3.35
CA PRO A 88 6.35 -3.66 4.44
C PRO A 88 5.50 -4.79 5.05
N GLN A 89 5.27 -4.71 6.36
CA GLN A 89 4.16 -5.41 6.99
C GLN A 89 2.85 -4.87 6.41
N LEU A 90 2.03 -5.77 5.88
CA LEU A 90 0.71 -5.44 5.36
C LEU A 90 -0.28 -5.37 6.51
N ILE A 91 -1.08 -4.30 6.55
CA ILE A 91 -2.10 -4.09 7.58
C ILE A 91 -3.39 -3.71 6.87
N LEU A 92 -4.50 -4.32 7.24
CA LEU A 92 -5.82 -4.05 6.68
C LEU A 92 -6.69 -3.33 7.70
N ASP A 93 -7.24 -2.19 7.29
CA ASP A 93 -8.37 -1.54 7.94
C ASP A 93 -9.68 -2.25 7.51
N HIS A 94 -9.97 -3.38 8.16
CA HIS A 94 -11.01 -4.31 7.72
C HIS A 94 -12.44 -3.83 7.96
N GLU A 95 -12.63 -2.86 8.87
CA GLU A 95 -13.92 -2.19 9.10
C GLU A 95 -14.04 -0.88 8.31
N TYR A 96 -13.00 -0.49 7.57
CA TYR A 96 -12.92 0.78 6.85
C TYR A 96 -13.15 2.00 7.77
N LEU A 97 -12.62 1.96 9.00
CA LEU A 97 -12.86 2.96 10.04
C LEU A 97 -11.69 3.91 10.28
N LEU A 98 -10.56 3.73 9.59
CA LEU A 98 -9.36 4.55 9.82
C LEU A 98 -9.62 6.06 9.69
N TYR A 99 -10.51 6.46 8.76
CA TYR A 99 -10.89 7.87 8.61
C TYR A 99 -11.64 8.41 9.85
N ALA A 100 -12.56 7.62 10.42
CA ALA A 100 -13.36 8.01 11.58
C ALA A 100 -12.51 8.04 12.85
N ILE A 101 -11.61 7.06 12.99
CA ILE A 101 -10.58 7.02 14.04
C ILE A 101 -9.74 8.31 14.02
N GLY A 102 -9.28 8.72 12.84
CA GLY A 102 -8.50 9.95 12.68
C GLY A 102 -9.23 11.20 13.14
N LEU A 103 -10.55 11.29 12.91
CA LEU A 103 -11.38 12.40 13.39
C LEU A 103 -11.57 12.39 14.92
N LEU A 104 -11.64 11.19 15.52
CA LEU A 104 -11.80 11.05 16.97
C LEU A 104 -10.50 11.29 17.74
N ALA A 105 -9.34 11.05 17.12
CA ALA A 105 -8.05 11.02 17.81
C ALA A 105 -7.69 12.29 18.59
N GLU A 106 -8.13 13.47 18.14
CA GLU A 106 -7.85 14.74 18.83
C GLU A 106 -8.68 14.92 20.11
N GLY A 107 -9.97 14.53 20.08
CA GLY A 107 -10.88 14.71 21.21
C GLY A 107 -11.00 13.49 22.14
N TYR A 108 -10.75 12.30 21.60
CA TYR A 108 -10.93 11.02 22.26
C TYR A 108 -9.78 10.06 21.92
N PRO A 109 -8.53 10.39 22.28
CA PRO A 109 -7.35 9.59 21.91
C PRO A 109 -7.41 8.15 22.42
N GLU A 110 -7.92 7.92 23.64
CA GLU A 110 -8.06 6.56 24.21
C GLU A 110 -9.06 5.71 23.40
N VAL A 111 -10.15 6.32 22.93
CA VAL A 111 -11.14 5.62 22.10
C VAL A 111 -10.55 5.32 20.72
N ALA A 112 -9.82 6.27 20.13
CA ALA A 112 -9.15 6.08 18.85
C ALA A 112 -8.10 4.96 18.92
N GLU A 113 -7.36 4.86 20.03
CA GLU A 113 -6.38 3.79 20.25
C GLU A 113 -7.05 2.41 20.30
N VAL A 114 -8.13 2.26 21.08
CA VAL A 114 -8.89 1.01 21.15
C VAL A 114 -9.39 0.61 19.77
N LEU A 115 -9.99 1.56 19.02
CA LEU A 115 -10.48 1.30 17.68
C LEU A 115 -9.35 0.89 16.72
N ILE A 116 -8.16 1.49 16.79
CA ILE A 116 -7.01 1.07 15.97
C ILE A 116 -6.65 -0.39 16.25
N GLN A 117 -6.58 -0.78 17.53
CA GLN A 117 -6.22 -2.14 17.94
C GLN A 117 -7.27 -3.17 17.49
N GLU A 118 -8.55 -2.77 17.48
CA GLU A 118 -9.65 -3.62 17.05
C GLU A 118 -9.75 -3.71 15.52
N THR A 119 -9.49 -2.62 14.78
CA THR A 119 -9.80 -2.52 13.34
C THR A 119 -8.61 -2.67 12.39
N LEU A 120 -7.37 -2.44 12.83
CA LEU A 120 -6.18 -2.60 12.00
C LEU A 120 -5.57 -4.00 12.20
N MET A 121 -5.80 -4.89 11.24
CA MET A 121 -5.33 -6.28 11.31
C MET A 121 -4.10 -6.50 10.44
N PRO A 122 -3.00 -7.05 10.97
CA PRO A 122 -1.88 -7.47 10.13
C PRO A 122 -2.32 -8.61 9.19
N LEU A 123 -1.86 -8.53 7.94
CA LEU A 123 -2.01 -9.58 6.93
C LEU A 123 -0.69 -10.35 6.81
N GLY A 124 -0.77 -11.66 6.56
CA GLY A 124 0.37 -12.55 6.57
C GLY A 124 0.83 -12.94 7.99
N ARG A 125 1.48 -14.10 8.10
CA ARG A 125 2.26 -14.56 9.25
C ARG A 125 3.70 -14.74 8.85
#